data_AF-A0A2U9ID97-F1
#
_entry.id   AF-A0A2U9ID97-F1
#
_cell.length_a   1.000
_cell.length_b   1.000
_cell.length_c   1.000
_cell.angle_alpha   90.00
_cell.angle_beta   90.00
_cell.angle_gamma   90.00
#
_symmetry.space_group_name_H-M   'P 1'
#
loop_
_entity.id
_entity.type
_entity.pdbx_description
1 polymer ?
#
loop_
_entity_poly.entity_id
_entity_poly.type
_entity_poly.pdbx_seq_one_letter_code
_entity_poly.pdbx_strand_id
1 'polypeptide(L)'
;MGLFDKLIKNKGVKDVLKNVDIKEIKEEIGYLELQEKKLETQRQELEKEAEKLFQDSIGKSEATKRLNATKIKNLKDRIADIDKDLREINLRLGVLYKVQRLKEKAQKTYNSKVWEELVNNVDSETLEKWLVDQKIGDDEIMNKLRQLYNAQGPEEEAEEISPDEREILEAMEAVEKGEKKPEEATKEVTKEKETQ
;
A
#
# COMPACT_ATOMS: atom_id res chain seq x y z
N MET A 1 17.08 -16.92 6.76
CA MET A 1 16.55 -15.57 6.52
C MET A 1 15.44 -15.68 5.49
N GLY A 2 14.21 -15.31 5.85
CA GLY A 2 13.05 -15.31 4.94
C GLY A 2 13.20 -14.27 3.83
N LEU A 3 12.41 -14.41 2.76
CA LEU A 3 12.50 -13.51 1.61
C LEU A 3 12.10 -12.09 2.02
N PHE A 4 11.17 -11.88 2.95
CA PHE A 4 10.80 -10.56 3.48
C PHE A 4 12.00 -9.78 4.04
N ASP A 5 12.83 -10.43 4.87
CA ASP A 5 14.02 -9.78 5.43
C ASP A 5 15.07 -9.49 4.33
N LYS A 6 15.11 -10.31 3.27
CA LYS A 6 15.97 -10.03 2.10
C LYS A 6 15.40 -8.93 1.20
N LEU A 7 14.09 -8.83 1.08
CA LEU A 7 13.41 -7.90 0.20
C LEU A 7 13.36 -6.51 0.83
N ILE A 8 12.76 -6.36 2.02
CA ILE A 8 12.54 -5.04 2.61
C ILE A 8 13.73 -4.58 3.44
N LYS A 9 14.33 -5.45 4.25
CA LYS A 9 15.45 -5.06 5.13
C LYS A 9 16.77 -4.86 4.38
N ASN A 10 17.06 -5.69 3.39
CA ASN A 10 18.34 -5.62 2.66
C ASN A 10 18.29 -4.80 1.38
N LYS A 11 17.23 -4.91 0.55
CA LYS A 11 17.11 -4.10 -0.68
C LYS A 11 16.46 -2.73 -0.42
N GLY A 12 15.68 -2.60 0.66
CA GLY A 12 14.92 -1.39 0.93
C GLY A 12 13.62 -1.31 0.15
N VAL A 13 12.65 -0.60 0.73
CA VAL A 13 11.27 -0.53 0.24
C VAL A 13 11.15 -0.04 -1.22
N LYS A 14 11.95 0.96 -1.61
CA LYS A 14 11.95 1.49 -2.98
C LYS A 14 12.32 0.43 -4.01
N ASP A 15 13.36 -0.34 -3.74
CA ASP A 15 13.83 -1.35 -4.68
C ASP A 15 12.86 -2.52 -4.79
N VAL A 16 12.10 -2.82 -3.73
CA VAL A 16 10.99 -3.77 -3.80
C VAL A 16 9.88 -3.27 -4.72
N LEU A 17 9.48 -2.01 -4.58
CA LEU A 17 8.41 -1.42 -5.40
C LEU A 17 8.82 -1.29 -6.88
N LYS A 18 10.10 -1.02 -7.17
CA LYS A 18 10.62 -0.89 -8.53
C LYS A 18 11.02 -2.22 -9.16
N ASN A 19 11.93 -2.95 -8.53
CA ASN A 19 12.76 -3.96 -9.18
C ASN A 19 12.35 -5.41 -8.88
N VAL A 20 11.61 -5.65 -7.79
CA VAL A 20 11.21 -7.01 -7.40
C VAL A 20 9.98 -7.44 -8.20
N ASP A 21 9.98 -8.65 -8.73
CA ASP A 21 8.86 -9.17 -9.52
C ASP A 21 7.64 -9.40 -8.60
N ILE A 22 6.44 -9.12 -9.12
CA ILE A 22 5.20 -9.46 -8.43
C ILE A 22 5.08 -10.96 -8.12
N LYS A 23 5.68 -11.82 -8.96
CA LYS A 23 5.73 -13.26 -8.71
C LYS A 23 6.52 -13.59 -7.44
N GLU A 24 7.68 -12.97 -7.23
CA GLU A 24 8.48 -13.15 -6.02
C GLU A 24 7.73 -12.68 -4.76
N ILE A 25 6.96 -11.59 -4.87
CA ILE A 25 6.10 -11.10 -3.79
C ILE A 25 5.01 -12.12 -3.45
N LYS A 26 4.34 -12.69 -4.45
CA LYS A 26 3.28 -13.70 -4.27
C LYS A 26 3.82 -14.99 -3.67
N GLU A 27 5.02 -15.42 -4.07
CA GLU A 27 5.69 -16.59 -3.49
C GLU A 27 5.98 -16.39 -2.00
N GLU A 28 6.49 -15.23 -1.61
CA GLU A 28 6.74 -14.93 -0.18
C GLU A 28 5.45 -14.80 0.63
N ILE A 29 4.39 -14.22 0.06
CA ILE A 29 3.05 -14.21 0.69
C ILE A 29 2.61 -15.64 0.97
N GLY A 30 2.63 -16.52 -0.03
CA GLY A 30 2.22 -17.92 0.14
C GLY A 30 3.08 -18.68 1.16
N TYR A 31 4.38 -18.38 1.24
CA TYR A 31 5.24 -18.94 2.27
C TYR A 31 4.84 -18.49 3.67
N LEU A 32 4.58 -17.19 3.87
CA LEU A 32 4.19 -16.63 5.17
C LEU A 32 2.81 -17.14 5.61
N GLU A 33 1.84 -17.24 4.70
CA GLU A 33 0.51 -17.81 4.99
C GLU A 33 0.60 -19.28 5.44
N LEU A 34 1.50 -20.06 4.83
CA LEU A 34 1.74 -21.43 5.24
C LEU A 34 2.33 -21.51 6.67
N GLN A 35 3.26 -20.61 6.99
CA GLN A 35 3.83 -20.52 8.35
C GLN A 35 2.77 -20.07 9.37
N GLU A 36 1.96 -19.07 9.02
CA GLU A 36 0.85 -18.59 9.85
C GLU A 36 -0.08 -19.76 10.20
N LYS A 37 -0.60 -20.46 9.20
CA LYS A 37 -1.49 -21.60 9.38
C LYS A 37 -0.89 -22.70 10.26
N LYS A 38 0.41 -22.97 10.10
CA LYS A 38 1.13 -23.95 10.92
C LYS A 38 1.17 -23.52 12.39
N LEU A 39 1.50 -22.26 12.65
CA LEU A 39 1.55 -21.70 14.00
C LEU A 39 0.16 -21.63 14.64
N GLU A 40 -0.88 -21.25 13.90
CA GLU A 40 -2.27 -21.27 14.36
C GLU A 40 -2.71 -22.68 14.78
N THR A 41 -2.36 -23.69 13.97
CA THR A 41 -2.65 -25.09 14.30
C THR A 41 -1.95 -25.51 15.59
N GLN A 42 -0.64 -25.19 15.71
CA GLN A 42 0.13 -25.49 16.92
C GLN A 42 -0.43 -24.78 18.15
N ARG A 43 -0.83 -23.52 18.01
CA ARG A 43 -1.47 -22.73 19.07
C ARG A 43 -2.74 -23.41 19.57
N GLN A 44 -3.62 -23.82 18.64
CA GLN A 44 -4.87 -24.51 18.97
C GLN A 44 -4.64 -25.87 19.66
N GLU A 45 -3.61 -26.61 19.24
CA GLU A 45 -3.23 -27.88 19.89
C GLU A 45 -2.79 -27.65 21.34
N LEU A 46 -1.95 -26.64 21.59
CA LEU A 46 -1.48 -26.28 22.93
C LEU A 46 -2.63 -25.79 23.83
N GLU A 47 -3.58 -25.03 23.28
CA GLU A 47 -4.79 -24.60 23.99
C GLU A 47 -5.63 -25.80 24.44
N LYS A 48 -5.87 -26.75 23.53
CA LYS A 48 -6.60 -27.99 23.84
C LYS A 48 -5.88 -28.83 24.89
N GLU A 49 -4.55 -28.93 24.82
CA GLU A 49 -3.76 -29.64 25.82
C GLU A 49 -3.85 -28.97 27.19
N ALA A 50 -3.77 -27.64 27.25
CA ALA A 50 -3.90 -26.88 28.48
C ALA A 50 -5.30 -27.04 29.11
N GLU A 51 -6.36 -26.99 28.29
CA GLU A 51 -7.73 -27.23 28.72
C GLU A 51 -7.91 -28.66 29.28
N LYS A 52 -7.39 -29.66 28.56
CA LYS A 52 -7.42 -31.05 29.02
C LYS A 52 -6.71 -31.23 30.37
N LEU A 53 -5.49 -30.69 30.52
CA LEU A 53 -4.74 -30.75 31.77
C LEU A 53 -5.49 -30.06 32.91
N PHE A 54 -6.20 -28.98 32.63
CA PHE A 54 -7.01 -28.29 33.62
C PHE A 54 -8.16 -29.18 34.10
N GLN A 55 -8.91 -29.77 33.16
CA GLN A 55 -10.01 -30.70 33.48
C GLN A 55 -9.51 -31.93 34.26
N ASP A 56 -8.40 -32.53 33.83
CA ASP A 56 -7.78 -33.69 34.48
C ASP A 56 -7.31 -33.42 35.92
N SER A 57 -7.17 -32.15 36.29
CA SER A 57 -6.75 -31.70 37.63
C SER A 57 -7.90 -31.57 38.62
N ILE A 58 -9.15 -31.52 38.14
CA ILE A 58 -10.33 -31.38 39.00
C ILE A 58 -10.50 -32.64 39.85
N GLY A 59 -10.73 -32.47 41.15
CA GLY A 59 -10.88 -33.58 42.10
C GLY A 59 -9.61 -34.39 42.40
N LYS A 60 -8.45 -34.01 41.85
CA LYS A 60 -7.15 -34.66 42.15
C LYS A 60 -6.50 -34.13 43.42
N SER A 61 -5.47 -34.84 43.87
CA SER A 61 -4.64 -34.43 45.01
C SER A 61 -3.97 -33.06 44.77
N GLU A 62 -3.65 -32.37 45.86
CA GLU A 62 -2.95 -31.07 45.81
C GLU A 62 -1.61 -31.15 45.07
N ALA A 63 -0.85 -32.23 45.25
CA ALA A 63 0.41 -32.46 44.54
C ALA A 63 0.19 -32.59 43.02
N THR A 64 -0.84 -33.33 42.60
CA THR A 64 -1.20 -33.47 41.17
C THR A 64 -1.64 -32.14 40.57
N LYS A 65 -2.45 -31.36 41.31
CA LYS A 65 -2.89 -30.03 40.88
C LYS A 65 -1.71 -29.08 40.66
N ARG A 66 -0.75 -29.04 41.59
CA ARG A 66 0.46 -28.21 41.45
C ARG A 66 1.33 -28.60 40.26
N LEU A 67 1.50 -29.91 40.03
CA LEU A 67 2.24 -30.40 38.87
C LEU A 67 1.56 -29.99 37.56
N ASN A 68 0.25 -30.20 37.44
CA ASN A 68 -0.50 -29.83 36.25
C ASN A 68 -0.56 -28.31 36.05
N ALA A 69 -0.67 -27.52 37.11
CA ALA A 69 -0.59 -26.06 37.03
C ALA A 69 0.76 -25.59 36.42
N THR A 70 1.86 -26.23 36.79
CA THR A 70 3.19 -25.94 36.20
C THR A 70 3.23 -26.26 34.71
N LYS A 71 2.66 -27.40 34.30
CA LYS A 71 2.56 -27.77 32.88
C LYS A 71 1.71 -26.80 32.09
N ILE A 72 0.53 -26.44 32.61
CA ILE A 72 -0.37 -25.46 32.00
C ILE A 72 0.33 -24.11 31.83
N LYS A 73 1.10 -23.66 32.84
CA LYS A 73 1.90 -22.43 32.72
C LYS A 73 2.87 -22.51 31.55
N ASN A 74 3.65 -23.59 31.45
CA ASN A 74 4.61 -23.76 30.35
C ASN A 74 3.92 -23.78 28.97
N LEU A 75 2.73 -24.39 28.86
CA LEU A 75 1.94 -24.35 27.63
C LEU A 75 1.49 -22.92 27.29
N LYS A 76 1.05 -22.15 28.28
CA LYS A 76 0.67 -20.73 28.10
C LYS A 76 1.84 -19.86 27.68
N ASP A 77 3.02 -20.07 28.27
CA ASP A 77 4.23 -19.33 27.88
C ASP A 77 4.58 -19.61 26.40
N ARG A 78 4.49 -20.88 25.96
CA ARG A 78 4.68 -21.24 24.54
C ARG A 78 3.60 -20.67 23.62
N ILE A 79 2.35 -20.61 24.06
CA ILE A 79 1.27 -19.95 23.30
C ILE A 79 1.58 -18.46 23.12
N ALA A 80 2.08 -17.79 24.16
CA ALA A 80 2.46 -16.38 24.08
C ALA A 80 3.62 -16.13 23.09
N ASP A 81 4.59 -17.05 23.02
CA ASP A 81 5.66 -17.01 22.02
C ASP A 81 5.08 -17.16 20.60
N ILE A 82 4.17 -18.10 20.38
CA ILE A 82 3.49 -18.28 19.09
C ILE A 82 2.67 -17.04 18.72
N ASP A 83 1.95 -16.45 19.67
CA ASP A 83 1.15 -15.24 19.43
C ASP A 83 2.04 -14.05 19.00
N LYS A 84 3.27 -13.97 19.51
CA LYS A 84 4.25 -12.97 19.08
C LYS A 84 4.68 -13.21 17.64
N ASP A 85 5.00 -14.46 17.29
CA ASP A 85 5.40 -14.83 15.93
C ASP A 85 4.26 -14.60 14.92
N LEU A 86 3.02 -14.93 15.28
CA LEU A 86 1.83 -14.68 14.47
C LEU A 86 1.59 -13.18 14.22
N ARG A 87 1.82 -12.32 15.22
CA ARG A 87 1.72 -10.86 15.03
C ARG A 87 2.79 -10.35 14.07
N GLU A 88 4.01 -10.87 14.16
CA GLU A 88 5.09 -10.50 13.25
C GLU A 88 4.80 -10.95 11.82
N ILE A 89 4.30 -12.18 11.62
CA ILE A 89 3.89 -12.67 10.30
C ILE A 89 2.76 -11.80 9.73
N ASN A 90 1.74 -11.48 10.54
CA ASN A 90 0.64 -10.62 10.12
C ASN A 90 1.09 -9.22 9.68
N LEU A 91 2.03 -8.62 10.41
CA LEU A 91 2.62 -7.34 10.01
C LEU A 91 3.32 -7.46 8.64
N ARG A 92 4.14 -8.50 8.45
CA ARG A 92 4.87 -8.76 7.20
C ARG A 92 3.91 -8.99 6.03
N LEU A 93 2.88 -9.80 6.23
CA LEU A 93 1.81 -10.05 5.24
C LEU A 93 1.10 -8.75 4.87
N GLY A 94 0.71 -7.93 5.85
CA GLY A 94 0.05 -6.64 5.60
C GLY A 94 0.87 -5.72 4.68
N VAL A 95 2.17 -5.64 4.92
CA VAL A 95 3.09 -4.87 4.06
C VAL A 95 3.19 -5.48 2.66
N LEU A 96 3.42 -6.80 2.53
CA LEU A 96 3.56 -7.45 1.23
C LEU A 96 2.29 -7.34 0.38
N TYR A 97 1.11 -7.51 1.00
CA TYR A 97 -0.16 -7.34 0.33
C TYR A 97 -0.35 -5.91 -0.20
N LYS A 98 0.03 -4.91 0.59
CA LYS A 98 -0.01 -3.51 0.16
C LYS A 98 0.97 -3.26 -1.00
N VAL A 99 2.21 -3.77 -0.91
CA VAL A 99 3.18 -3.69 -2.02
C VAL A 99 2.64 -4.35 -3.28
N GLN A 100 2.07 -5.55 -3.18
CA GLN A 100 1.48 -6.26 -4.31
C GLN A 100 0.39 -5.40 -4.97
N ARG A 101 -0.57 -4.90 -4.20
CA ARG A 101 -1.68 -4.09 -4.74
C ARG A 101 -1.21 -2.77 -5.35
N LEU A 102 -0.19 -2.12 -4.77
CA LEU A 102 0.43 -0.93 -5.37
C LEU A 102 1.06 -1.25 -6.72
N LYS A 103 1.82 -2.35 -6.83
CA LYS A 103 2.42 -2.77 -8.11
C LYS A 103 1.37 -3.17 -9.15
N GLU A 104 0.30 -3.87 -8.75
CA GLU A 104 -0.80 -4.24 -9.66
C GLU A 104 -1.55 -3.00 -10.16
N LYS A 105 -1.75 -1.99 -9.31
CA LYS A 105 -2.32 -0.69 -9.72
C LYS A 105 -1.36 0.05 -10.65
N ALA A 106 -0.08 0.08 -10.31
CA ALA A 106 0.94 0.75 -11.11
C ALA A 106 1.01 0.16 -12.53
N GLN A 107 1.04 -1.16 -12.68
CA GLN A 107 1.05 -1.83 -13.99
C GLN A 107 -0.17 -1.51 -14.86
N LYS A 108 -1.33 -1.20 -14.24
CA LYS A 108 -2.55 -0.84 -14.96
C LYS A 108 -2.61 0.63 -15.35
N THR A 109 -2.01 1.51 -14.55
CA THR A 109 -2.18 2.96 -14.68
C THR A 109 -0.96 3.65 -15.28
N TYR A 110 0.23 3.09 -15.08
CA TYR A 110 1.50 3.71 -15.45
C TYR A 110 2.36 2.75 -16.27
N ASN A 111 3.15 3.33 -17.17
CA ASN A 111 4.30 2.60 -17.69
C ASN A 111 5.39 2.50 -16.61
N SER A 112 6.38 1.63 -16.82
CA SER A 112 7.43 1.36 -15.82
C SER A 112 8.24 2.60 -15.44
N LYS A 113 8.49 3.52 -16.37
CA LYS A 113 9.30 4.72 -16.13
C LYS A 113 8.60 5.72 -15.20
N VAL A 114 7.32 6.01 -15.47
CA VAL A 114 6.53 6.92 -14.62
C VAL A 114 6.39 6.35 -13.21
N TRP A 115 6.24 5.02 -13.09
CA TRP A 115 6.22 4.37 -11.79
C TRP A 115 7.54 4.50 -11.02
N GLU A 116 8.67 4.30 -11.70
CA GLU A 116 9.99 4.48 -11.10
C GLU A 116 10.22 5.91 -10.61
N GLU A 117 9.81 6.91 -11.38
CA GLU A 117 9.91 8.33 -11.02
C GLU A 117 9.05 8.67 -9.79
N LEU A 118 7.78 8.24 -9.77
CA LEU A 118 6.87 8.39 -8.62
C LEU A 118 7.48 7.85 -7.33
N VAL A 119 8.07 6.65 -7.38
CA VAL A 119 8.69 6.01 -6.22
C VAL A 119 10.01 6.67 -5.83
N ASN A 120 10.76 7.23 -6.79
CA ASN A 120 12.03 7.90 -6.51
C ASN A 120 11.85 9.26 -5.82
N ASN A 121 10.76 9.97 -6.11
CA ASN A 121 10.46 11.30 -5.57
C ASN A 121 10.10 11.33 -4.08
N VAL A 122 9.81 10.18 -3.47
CA VAL A 122 9.56 10.04 -2.02
C VAL A 122 10.77 9.42 -1.38
N ASP A 123 11.25 9.89 -0.23
CA ASP A 123 12.36 9.21 0.45
C ASP A 123 11.96 7.81 0.97
N SER A 124 12.95 6.93 1.16
CA SER A 124 12.70 5.53 1.52
C SER A 124 12.04 5.37 2.89
N GLU A 125 12.34 6.25 3.85
CA GLU A 125 11.82 6.16 5.22
C GLU A 125 10.34 6.54 5.26
N THR A 126 9.97 7.60 4.55
CA THR A 126 8.56 8.01 4.39
C THR A 126 7.75 6.92 3.71
N LEU A 127 8.28 6.32 2.65
CA LEU A 127 7.61 5.24 1.93
C LEU A 127 7.44 3.99 2.81
N GLU A 128 8.46 3.64 3.60
CA GLU A 128 8.38 2.55 4.58
C GLU A 128 7.31 2.83 5.65
N LYS A 129 7.26 4.06 6.20
CA LYS A 129 6.21 4.46 7.15
C LYS A 129 4.81 4.28 6.56
N TRP A 130 4.59 4.69 5.30
CA TRP A 130 3.30 4.51 4.65
C TRP A 130 2.93 3.05 4.43
N LEU A 131 3.92 2.21 4.09
CA LEU A 131 3.67 0.79 3.90
C LEU A 131 3.34 0.07 5.21
N VAL A 132 4.08 0.38 6.28
CA VAL A 132 3.91 -0.23 7.61
C VAL A 132 2.65 0.27 8.31
N ASP A 133 2.24 1.53 8.09
CA ASP A 133 1.04 2.09 8.71
C ASP A 133 -0.25 1.46 8.16
N GLN A 134 -0.91 0.67 9.00
CA GLN A 134 -2.17 -0.01 8.70
C GLN A 134 -3.34 0.96 8.46
N LYS A 135 -3.24 2.22 8.93
CA LYS A 135 -4.28 3.23 8.73
C LYS A 135 -4.22 3.88 7.35
N ILE A 136 -3.06 3.87 6.71
CA ILE A 136 -2.86 4.46 5.39
C ILE A 136 -3.22 3.41 4.35
N GLY A 137 -4.33 3.64 3.66
CA GLY A 137 -4.82 2.78 2.59
C GLY A 137 -4.01 2.95 1.30
N ASP A 138 -4.03 1.92 0.45
CA ASP A 138 -3.27 1.92 -0.81
C ASP A 138 -3.63 3.09 -1.74
N ASP A 139 -4.91 3.46 -1.82
CA ASP A 139 -5.36 4.58 -2.67
C ASP A 139 -4.83 5.91 -2.16
N GLU A 140 -4.71 6.05 -0.84
CA GLU A 140 -4.09 7.23 -0.22
C GLU A 140 -2.60 7.32 -0.57
N ILE A 141 -1.88 6.19 -0.51
CA ILE A 141 -0.47 6.13 -0.92
C ILE A 141 -0.31 6.49 -2.39
N MET A 142 -1.15 5.93 -3.26
CA MET A 142 -1.12 6.26 -4.69
C MET A 142 -1.38 7.75 -4.93
N ASN A 143 -2.33 8.36 -4.22
CA ASN A 143 -2.62 9.78 -4.33
C ASN A 143 -1.45 10.64 -3.83
N LYS A 144 -0.82 10.28 -2.70
CA LYS A 144 0.37 10.96 -2.18
C LYS A 144 1.54 10.91 -3.15
N LEU A 145 1.78 9.75 -3.79
CA LEU A 145 2.81 9.61 -4.82
C LEU A 145 2.55 10.53 -6.02
N ARG A 146 1.30 10.57 -6.51
CA ARG A 146 0.91 11.46 -7.63
C ARG A 146 1.09 12.93 -7.29
N GLN A 147 0.66 13.36 -6.11
CA GLN A 147 0.77 14.75 -5.67
C GLN A 147 2.21 15.21 -5.63
N LEU A 148 3.12 14.36 -5.14
CA LEU A 148 4.55 14.70 -5.08
C LEU A 148 5.19 14.79 -6.46
N TYR A 149 4.80 13.94 -7.40
CA TYR A 149 5.25 14.03 -8.79
C TYR A 149 4.72 15.29 -9.48
N ASN A 150 3.43 15.60 -9.35
CA ASN A 150 2.83 16.80 -9.93
C ASN A 150 3.35 18.09 -9.28
N ALA A 151 3.77 18.05 -8.00
CA ALA A 151 4.38 19.19 -7.32
C ALA A 151 5.88 19.38 -7.64
N GLN A 152 6.52 18.40 -8.29
CA GLN A 152 7.94 18.44 -8.70
C GLN A 152 8.14 18.51 -10.22
N GLY A 153 7.07 18.42 -11.01
CA GLY A 153 7.14 18.78 -12.42
C GLY A 153 7.56 20.24 -12.56
N PRO A 154 8.14 20.65 -13.71
CA PRO A 154 8.08 22.06 -14.08
C PRO A 154 6.63 22.51 -13.86
N GLU A 155 6.40 23.74 -13.38
CA GLU A 155 5.21 24.44 -13.87
C GLU A 155 5.26 24.19 -15.38
N GLU A 156 4.28 23.46 -15.92
CA GLU A 156 4.08 23.51 -17.36
C GLU A 156 4.09 25.01 -17.63
N GLU A 157 5.12 25.49 -18.35
CA GLU A 157 4.97 26.72 -19.10
C GLU A 157 3.68 26.45 -19.86
N ALA A 158 2.59 27.03 -19.37
CA ALA A 158 1.34 27.04 -20.08
C ALA A 158 1.78 27.44 -21.48
N GLU A 159 1.62 26.53 -22.46
CA GLU A 159 1.90 26.84 -23.86
C GLU A 159 1.38 28.24 -24.05
N GLU A 160 2.26 29.20 -24.39
CA GLU A 160 1.87 30.59 -24.57
C GLU A 160 0.70 30.55 -25.53
N ILE A 161 -0.51 30.69 -24.97
CA ILE A 161 -1.73 30.60 -25.73
C ILE A 161 -1.54 31.65 -26.80
N SER A 162 -1.49 31.21 -28.06
CA SER A 162 -1.25 32.15 -29.14
C SER A 162 -2.29 33.27 -29.02
N PRO A 163 -1.95 34.54 -29.35
CA PRO A 163 -2.89 35.65 -29.20
C PRO A 163 -4.28 35.32 -29.78
N ASP A 164 -4.29 34.62 -30.91
CA ASP A 164 -5.46 34.06 -31.58
C ASP A 164 -6.26 33.07 -30.70
N GLU A 165 -5.60 32.11 -30.06
CA GLU A 165 -6.26 31.14 -29.18
C GLU A 165 -6.80 31.79 -27.91
N ARG A 166 -6.13 32.84 -27.41
CA ARG A 166 -6.59 33.58 -26.23
C ARG A 166 -7.87 34.33 -26.54
N GLU A 167 -7.92 34.95 -27.71
CA GLU A 167 -9.10 35.68 -28.19
C GLU A 167 -10.29 34.73 -28.42
N ILE A 168 -10.04 33.53 -28.97
CA ILE A 168 -11.07 32.49 -29.13
C ILE A 168 -11.61 32.05 -27.77
N LEU A 169 -10.73 31.82 -26.79
CA LEU A 169 -11.14 31.39 -25.45
C LEU A 169 -11.94 32.46 -24.71
N GLU A 170 -11.54 33.73 -24.78
CA GLU A 170 -12.28 34.85 -24.19
C GLU A 170 -13.66 35.03 -24.86
N ALA A 171 -13.75 34.86 -26.17
CA ALA A 171 -15.01 34.91 -26.90
C ALA A 171 -15.95 33.74 -26.51
N MET A 172 -15.40 32.54 -26.28
CA MET A 172 -16.17 31.38 -25.81
C MET A 172 -16.69 31.60 -24.38
N GLU A 173 -15.87 32.13 -23.47
CA GLU A 173 -16.30 32.43 -22.10
C GLU A 173 -17.41 33.49 -22.05
N ALA A 174 -17.37 34.51 -22.91
CA ALA A 174 -18.41 35.54 -22.99
C ALA A 174 -19.76 34.95 -23.45
N VAL A 175 -19.74 33.91 -24.30
CA VAL A 175 -20.94 33.17 -24.70
C VAL A 175 -21.46 32.30 -23.57
N GLU A 176 -20.57 31.59 -22.86
CA GLU A 176 -20.96 30.74 -21.71
C GLU A 176 -21.54 31.54 -20.56
N LYS A 177 -21.03 32.74 -20.31
CA LYS A 177 -21.57 33.69 -19.32
C LYS A 177 -22.86 34.38 -19.78
N GLY A 178 -23.28 34.14 -21.03
CA GLY A 178 -24.49 34.72 -21.62
C GLY A 178 -24.38 36.21 -21.97
N GLU A 179 -23.15 36.74 -21.99
CA GLU A 179 -22.85 38.15 -22.28
C GLU A 179 -22.89 38.43 -23.79
N LYS A 180 -22.63 37.41 -24.63
CA LYS A 180 -22.71 37.48 -26.10
C LYS A 180 -23.46 36.28 -26.68
N LYS A 181 -24.02 36.44 -27.89
CA LYS A 181 -24.61 35.31 -28.64
C LYS A 181 -23.52 34.54 -29.40
N PRO A 182 -23.66 33.20 -29.56
CA PRO A 182 -22.67 32.38 -30.27
C PRO A 182 -22.35 32.87 -31.69
N GLU A 183 -23.36 33.39 -32.40
CA GLU A 183 -23.25 33.90 -33.77
C GLU A 183 -22.44 35.19 -33.87
N GLU A 184 -22.39 35.99 -32.81
CA GLU A 184 -21.63 37.25 -32.73
C GLU A 184 -20.17 36.97 -32.35
N ALA A 185 -19.95 36.13 -31.34
CA ALA A 185 -18.61 35.68 -30.94
C ALA A 185 -17.87 34.99 -32.10
N THR A 186 -18.54 34.14 -32.87
CA THR A 186 -17.94 33.44 -34.02
C THR A 186 -17.51 34.42 -35.12
N LYS A 187 -18.25 35.51 -35.34
CA LYS A 187 -17.92 36.52 -36.38
C LYS A 187 -16.75 37.41 -35.99
N GLU A 188 -16.50 37.60 -34.70
CA GLU A 188 -15.42 38.44 -34.18
C GLU A 188 -14.07 37.74 -34.43
N VAL A 189 -13.95 36.48 -34.00
CA VAL A 189 -12.73 35.68 -34.16
C VAL A 189 -12.46 35.18 -35.59
N THR A 190 -13.41 35.31 -36.50
CA THR A 190 -13.23 34.93 -37.93
C THR A 190 -13.00 36.11 -38.86
N LYS A 191 -13.25 37.35 -38.43
CA LYS A 191 -13.13 38.53 -39.31
C LYS A 191 -11.71 39.10 -39.44
N GLU A 192 -10.80 38.77 -38.53
CA GLU A 192 -9.42 39.29 -38.61
C GLU A 192 -8.56 38.63 -39.70
N LYS A 193 -9.07 37.63 -40.43
CA LYS A 193 -8.33 36.98 -41.55
C LYS A 193 -8.66 37.52 -42.95
N GLU A 194 -9.40 38.62 -43.07
CA GLU A 194 -9.59 39.33 -44.35
C GLU A 194 -9.03 40.76 -44.32
N THR A 195 -7.77 40.96 -43.94
CA THR A 195 -6.99 42.10 -44.47
C THR A 195 -5.48 41.83 -44.40
N GLN A 196 -4.85 41.86 -45.57
CA GLN A 196 -3.41 41.71 -45.93
C GLN A 196 -2.90 40.29 -46.19
#